data_AF-A0A432ZES8-F1
#
_entry.id   AF-A0A432ZES8-F1
#
_cell.length_a   1.000
_cell.length_b   1.000
_cell.length_c   1.000
_cell.angle_alpha   90.00
_cell.angle_beta   90.00
_cell.angle_gamma   90.00
#
_symmetry.space_group_name_H-M   'P 1'
#
loop_
_entity.id
_entity.type
_entity.pdbx_description
1 polymer ?
#
loop_
_entity_poly.entity_id
_entity_poly.type
_entity_poly.pdbx_seq_one_letter_code
_entity_poly.pdbx_strand_id
1 'polypeptide(L)' 'MSTTEKIQSKLNALEKSLKAQKHLEKPTQFYEQLCSCSIYLHLMTDEERDYINCARFAFEEQIAWQS' A
#
# COMPACT_ATOMS: atom_id res chain seq x y z
N MET A 1 -12.78 -11.63 -13.12
CA MET A 1 -11.81 -10.75 -12.44
C MET A 1 -10.46 -11.42 -12.45
N SER A 2 -9.55 -10.87 -13.25
CA SER A 2 -8.16 -11.30 -13.34
C SER A 2 -7.42 -10.98 -12.04
N THR A 3 -6.38 -11.75 -11.73
CA THR A 3 -5.58 -11.54 -10.51
C THR A 3 -4.99 -10.13 -10.45
N THR A 4 -4.62 -9.57 -11.61
CA THR A 4 -4.14 -8.19 -11.77
C THR A 4 -5.16 -7.13 -11.38
N GLU A 5 -6.45 -7.31 -11.69
CA GLU A 5 -7.50 -6.35 -11.31
C GLU A 5 -7.67 -6.30 -9.78
N LYS A 6 -7.57 -7.46 -9.11
CA LYS A 6 -7.62 -7.54 -7.64
C LYS A 6 -6.42 -6.83 -7.00
N ILE A 7 -5.24 -6.97 -7.60
CA ILE A 7 -4.00 -6.33 -7.17
C ILE A 7 -4.14 -4.81 -7.28
N GLN A 8 -4.53 -4.30 -8.45
CA GLN A 8 -4.75 -2.88 -8.68
C GLN A 8 -5.82 -2.30 -7.74
N SER A 9 -6.88 -3.05 -7.44
CA SER A 9 -7.89 -2.61 -6.48
C SER A 9 -7.32 -2.47 -5.07
N LYS A 10 -6.46 -3.41 -4.63
CA LYS A 10 -5.76 -3.33 -3.34
C LYS A 10 -4.75 -2.20 -3.29
N LEU A 11 -3.95 -2.00 -4.35
CA LEU A 11 -3.00 -0.89 -4.46
C LEU A 11 -3.73 0.47 -4.44
N ASN A 12 -4.82 0.62 -5.18
CA ASN A 12 -5.65 1.82 -5.12
C ASN A 12 -6.21 2.09 -3.72
N ALA A 13 -6.62 1.04 -3.00
CA ALA A 13 -7.08 1.17 -1.63
C ALA A 13 -5.94 1.58 -0.68
N LEU A 14 -4.75 1.02 -0.86
CA LEU A 14 -3.54 1.38 -0.11
C LEU A 14 -3.16 2.85 -0.35
N GLU A 15 -3.15 3.28 -1.62
CA GLU A 15 -2.87 4.66 -2.00
C GLU A 15 -3.87 5.62 -1.37
N LYS A 16 -5.18 5.31 -1.43
CA LYS A 16 -6.21 6.15 -0.80
C LYS A 16 -6.01 6.24 0.71
N SER A 17 -5.63 5.14 1.36
CA SER A 17 -5.30 5.13 2.79
C SER A 17 -4.08 6.01 3.10
N LEU A 18 -3.03 5.96 2.26
CA LEU A 18 -1.83 6.79 2.39
C LEU A 18 -2.12 8.28 2.21
N LYS A 19 -2.83 8.65 1.13
CA LYS A 19 -3.25 10.02 0.85
C LYS A 19 -4.16 10.58 1.93
N ALA A 20 -4.99 9.73 2.53
CA ALA A 20 -5.82 10.08 3.68
C ALA A 20 -5.06 10.02 5.03
N GLN A 21 -3.74 9.77 5.02
CA GLN A 21 -2.90 9.65 6.20
C GLN A 21 -3.38 8.60 7.22
N LYS A 22 -4.11 7.59 6.76
CA LYS A 22 -4.61 6.51 7.62
C LYS A 22 -3.51 5.66 8.24
N HIS A 23 -2.31 5.67 7.66
CA HIS A 23 -1.14 5.01 8.24
C HIS A 23 -0.68 5.68 9.55
N LEU A 24 -1.04 6.96 9.78
CA LEU A 24 -0.80 7.69 11.03
C LEU A 24 -1.97 7.54 12.02
N GLU A 25 -3.21 7.60 11.53
CA GLU A 25 -4.40 7.48 12.40
C GLU A 25 -4.71 6.04 12.81
N LYS A 26 -4.56 5.09 11.87
CA LYS A 26 -4.92 3.67 12.01
C LYS A 26 -3.81 2.78 11.43
N PRO A 27 -2.63 2.77 12.08
CA PRO A 27 -1.48 2.02 11.61
C PRO A 27 -1.75 0.51 11.45
N THR A 28 -2.55 -0.08 12.34
CA THR A 28 -2.92 -1.51 12.27
C THR A 28 -3.67 -1.87 11.00
N GLN A 29 -4.70 -1.07 10.65
CA GLN A 29 -5.51 -1.31 9.46
C GLN A 29 -4.68 -1.12 8.19
N PHE A 30 -3.80 -0.12 8.18
CA PHE A 30 -2.87 0.10 7.07
C PHE A 30 -1.88 -1.06 6.92
N TYR A 31 -1.33 -1.56 8.02
CA TYR A 31 -0.41 -2.70 8.03
C TYR A 31 -1.07 -3.98 7.48
N GLU A 32 -2.33 -4.26 7.84
CA GLU A 32 -3.09 -5.39 7.28
C GLU A 32 -3.30 -5.27 5.76
N GLN A 33 -3.57 -4.04 5.27
CA GLN A 33 -3.66 -3.77 3.83
C GLN A 33 -2.31 -3.99 3.14
N LEU A 34 -1.22 -3.50 3.74
CA LEU A 34 0.12 -3.62 3.21
C LEU A 34 0.60 -5.09 3.19
N CYS A 35 0.34 -5.84 4.25
CA CYS A 35 0.61 -7.27 4.32
C CYS A 35 -0.19 -8.05 3.26
N SER A 36 -1.46 -7.70 3.07
CA SER A 36 -2.28 -8.25 1.99
C SER A 36 -1.72 -7.96 0.61
N CYS A 37 -1.18 -6.76 0.37
CA CYS A 37 -0.52 -6.41 -0.89
C CYS A 37 0.80 -7.18 -1.07
N SER A 38 1.55 -7.38 0.02
CA SER A 38 2.83 -8.11 0.02
C SER A 38 2.71 -9.56 -0.46
N ILE A 39 1.56 -10.20 -0.24
CA ILE A 39 1.29 -11.56 -0.77
C ILE A 39 1.28 -11.57 -2.31
N TYR A 40 0.82 -10.48 -2.93
CA TYR A 40 0.75 -10.36 -4.40
C TYR A 40 1.97 -9.67 -5.01
N LEU A 41 2.97 -9.32 -4.21
CA LEU A 41 4.16 -8.58 -4.64
C LEU A 41 4.94 -9.36 -5.71
N HIS A 42 4.89 -10.69 -5.68
CA HIS A 42 5.48 -11.54 -6.73
C HIS A 42 4.77 -11.44 -8.11
N LEU A 43 3.52 -10.97 -8.14
CA LEU A 43 2.71 -10.76 -9.36
C LEU A 43 2.70 -9.31 -9.84
N MET A 44 3.17 -8.39 -9.00
CA MET A 44 3.24 -6.96 -9.28
C MET A 44 4.42 -6.61 -10.18
N THR A 45 4.28 -5.52 -10.93
CA THR A 45 5.38 -4.90 -11.69
C THR A 45 6.37 -4.20 -10.75
N ASP A 46 7.56 -3.89 -11.25
CA ASP A 46 8.59 -3.21 -10.45
C ASP A 46 8.11 -1.85 -9.90
N GLU A 47 7.32 -1.11 -10.68
CA GLU A 47 6.72 0.16 -10.25
C GLU A 47 5.74 -0.02 -9.07
N GLU A 48 4.89 -1.05 -9.12
CA GLU A 48 3.95 -1.34 -8.03
C GLU A 48 4.67 -1.79 -6.76
N ARG A 49 5.78 -2.52 -6.90
CA ARG A 49 6.63 -2.93 -5.78
C ARG A 49 7.32 -1.74 -5.13
N ASP A 50 7.87 -0.84 -5.95
CA ASP A 50 8.49 0.39 -5.50
C ASP A 50 7.49 1.26 -4.73
N TYR A 51 6.26 1.35 -5.22
CA TYR A 51 5.17 2.04 -4.52
C TYR A 51 4.89 1.44 -3.14
N ILE A 52 4.78 0.11 -3.01
CA ILE A 52 4.58 -0.54 -1.71
C ILE A 52 5.76 -0.31 -0.77
N ASN A 53 6.99 -0.31 -1.29
CA ASN A 53 8.16 -0.02 -0.48
C ASN A 53 8.15 1.43 0.01
N CYS A 54 7.80 2.40 -0.85
CA CYS A 54 7.62 3.80 -0.45
C CYS A 54 6.50 3.96 0.60
N ALA A 55 5.37 3.29 0.38
CA ALA A 55 4.25 3.23 1.31
C ALA A 55 4.65 2.68 2.68
N ARG A 56 5.43 1.61 2.67
CA ARG A 56 5.97 0.98 3.87
C ARG A 56 6.94 1.90 4.58
N PHE A 57 7.85 2.55 3.85
CA PHE A 57 8.80 3.50 4.40
C PHE A 57 8.08 4.67 5.08
N ALA A 58 7.07 5.26 4.42
CA ALA A 58 6.27 6.33 5.01
C ALA A 58 5.50 5.88 6.27
N PHE A 59 5.08 4.61 6.32
CA PHE A 59 4.48 4.02 7.51
C PHE A 59 5.50 3.78 8.63
N GLU A 60 6.67 3.22 8.34
CA GLU A 60 7.73 2.96 9.33
C GLU A 60 8.28 4.26 9.92
N GLU A 61 8.50 5.27 9.08
CA GLU A 61 8.96 6.59 9.50
C GLU A 61 7.83 7.49 10.04
N GLN A 62 6.57 7.04 9.99
CA GLN A 62 5.39 7.83 10.38
C GLN A 62 5.33 9.20 9.69
N ILE A 63 5.74 9.25 8.42
CA ILE A 63 5.79 10.47 7.62
C ILE A 63 4.43 10.70 6.95
N ALA A 64 3.90 11.92 7.06
CA ALA A 64 2.71 12.32 6.32
C ALA A 64 2.97 12.21 4.81
N TRP A 65 2.12 11.44 4.12
CA TRP A 65 2.25 11.26 2.68
C TRP A 65 1.73 12.50 1.96
N GLN A 66 2.66 13.21 1.33
CA GLN A 66 2.39 14.41 0.53
C GLN A 66 2.68 14.07 -0.94
N SER A 67 1.76 13.35 -1.59
CA SER A 67 1.79 13.14 -3.05
C SER A 67 1.07 14.24 -3.80
#